data_AF-A0A352VL09-F1
#
_entry.id   AF-A0A352VL09-F1
#
_cell.length_a   1.000
_cell.length_b   1.000
_cell.length_c   1.000
_cell.angle_alpha   90.00
_cell.angle_beta   90.00
_cell.angle_gamma   90.00
#
_symmetry.space_group_name_H-M   'P 1'
#
loop_
_entity.id
_entity.type
_entity.pdbx_description
1 polymer ?
#
loop_
_entity_poly.entity_id
_entity_poly.type
_entity_poly.pdbx_seq_one_letter_code
_entity_poly.pdbx_strand_id
1 'polypeptide(L)'
;MSEKRLTLPNAVTLVRIAACPVIFLMALSPTMSVRFGAFALFVAAGLSDIWDGYLARRYDQITDIGKLLDPIADKFLLFVSFVAFYIISHRGFESD
;
A
#
# COMPACT_ATOMS: atom_id res chain seq x y z
N MET A 1 16.08 27.97 -3.34
CA MET A 1 15.35 26.77 -2.85
C MET A 1 14.67 26.12 -4.04
N SER A 2 15.36 25.21 -4.75
CA SER A 2 14.73 24.48 -5.85
C SER A 2 14.11 23.21 -5.28
N GLU A 3 12.81 23.29 -5.07
CA GLU A 3 11.93 22.21 -4.66
C GLU A 3 11.89 21.10 -5.71
N LYS A 4 12.80 20.13 -5.62
CA LYS A 4 12.63 18.85 -6.31
C LYS A 4 11.79 17.93 -5.42
N ARG A 5 10.50 18.27 -5.25
CA ARG A 5 9.58 17.58 -4.32
C ARG A 5 9.15 16.17 -4.78
N LEU A 6 9.33 15.83 -6.05
CA LEU A 6 8.96 14.53 -6.62
C LEU A 6 10.22 13.79 -7.11
N THR A 7 10.78 12.97 -6.23
CA THR A 7 11.74 11.93 -6.63
C THR A 7 10.96 10.68 -7.07
N LEU A 8 11.55 9.86 -7.93
CA LEU A 8 10.93 8.60 -8.36
C LEU A 8 10.51 7.71 -7.17
N PRO A 9 11.30 7.58 -6.08
CA PRO A 9 10.89 6.86 -4.88
C PRO A 9 9.64 7.43 -4.22
N ASN A 10 9.57 8.75 -4.00
CA ASN A 10 8.42 9.38 -3.34
C ASN A 10 7.11 9.21 -4.14
N ALA A 11 7.21 9.18 -5.47
CA ALA A 11 6.05 8.91 -6.32
C ALA A 11 5.51 7.48 -6.14
N VAL A 12 6.40 6.49 -5.98
CA VAL A 12 6.01 5.10 -5.71
C VAL A 12 5.34 4.97 -4.34
N THR A 13 5.91 5.59 -3.29
CA THR A 13 5.31 5.62 -1.96
C THR A 13 3.91 6.28 -1.99
N LEU A 14 3.73 7.37 -2.74
CA LEU A 14 2.43 8.04 -2.86
C LEU A 14 1.40 7.18 -3.60
N VAL A 15 1.81 6.51 -4.69
CA VAL A 15 0.97 5.55 -5.41
C VAL A 15 0.56 4.40 -4.49
N ARG A 16 1.46 3.92 -3.63
CA ARG A 16 1.16 2.87 -2.63
C ARG A 16 0.08 3.32 -1.66
N ILE A 17 0.20 4.52 -1.10
CA ILE A 17 -0.80 5.11 -0.20
C ILE A 17 -2.16 5.23 -0.92
N ALA A 18 -2.16 5.66 -2.19
CA ALA A 18 -3.38 5.73 -3.00
C ALA A 18 -3.97 4.35 -3.36
N ALA A 19 -3.14 3.31 -3.46
CA ALA A 19 -3.58 1.94 -3.70
C ALA A 19 -4.25 1.31 -2.47
N CYS A 20 -3.88 1.71 -1.25
CA CYS A 20 -4.47 1.19 0.00
C CYS A 20 -6.02 1.24 0.02
N PRO A 21 -6.71 2.38 -0.23
CA PRO A 21 -8.17 2.40 -0.27
C PRO A 21 -8.76 1.53 -1.38
N VAL A 22 -8.06 1.38 -2.51
CA VAL A 22 -8.50 0.48 -3.60
C VAL A 22 -8.43 -0.98 -3.14
N ILE A 23 -7.32 -1.39 -2.53
CA ILE A 23 -7.15 -2.73 -1.94
C ILE A 23 -8.25 -3.01 -0.92
N PHE A 24 -8.55 -2.04 -0.04
CA PHE A 24 -9.61 -2.15 0.96
C PHE A 24 -10.98 -2.46 0.33
N LEU A 25 -11.37 -1.63 -0.66
CA LEU A 25 -12.67 -1.76 -1.32
C LEU A 25 -12.78 -3.08 -2.10
N MET A 26 -11.71 -3.47 -2.80
CA MET A 26 -11.66 -4.74 -3.52
C MET A 26 -11.73 -5.94 -2.56
N ALA A 27 -11.07 -5.87 -1.40
CA ALA A 27 -11.12 -6.94 -0.40
C ALA A 27 -12.52 -7.13 0.20
N LEU A 28 -13.28 -6.04 0.37
CA LEU A 28 -14.67 -6.09 0.86
C LEU A 28 -15.69 -6.55 -0.20
N SER A 29 -15.29 -6.68 -1.46
CA SER A 29 -16.17 -7.16 -2.53
C SER A 29 -16.73 -8.55 -2.20
N PRO A 30 -17.99 -8.86 -2.54
CA PRO A 30 -18.55 -10.20 -2.39
C PRO A 30 -17.96 -11.20 -3.40
N THR A 31 -17.30 -10.73 -4.46
CA THR A 31 -16.82 -11.58 -5.55
C THR A 31 -15.42 -12.11 -5.26
N MET A 32 -15.25 -13.44 -5.30
CA MET A 32 -13.97 -14.09 -5.01
C MET A 32 -12.83 -13.65 -5.95
N SER A 33 -13.11 -13.47 -7.25
CA SER A 33 -12.11 -12.98 -8.22
C SER A 33 -11.59 -11.59 -7.89
N VAL A 34 -12.47 -10.69 -7.41
CA VAL A 34 -12.10 -9.33 -6.99
C VAL A 34 -11.25 -9.37 -5.71
N ARG A 35 -11.55 -10.28 -4.78
CA ARG A 35 -10.72 -10.50 -3.58
C ARG A 35 -9.31 -11.00 -3.92
N PHE A 36 -9.20 -11.94 -4.86
CA PHE A 36 -7.89 -12.37 -5.36
C PHE A 36 -7.14 -11.22 -6.05
N GLY A 37 -7.84 -10.35 -6.79
CA GLY A 37 -7.28 -9.11 -7.32
C GLY A 37 -6.74 -8.18 -6.22
N ALA A 38 -7.49 -8.03 -5.11
CA ALA A 38 -7.05 -7.24 -3.95
C ALA A 38 -5.76 -7.83 -3.33
N PHE A 39 -5.68 -9.16 -3.21
CA PHE A 39 -4.50 -9.85 -2.71
C PHE A 39 -3.28 -9.63 -3.61
N ALA A 40 -3.46 -9.77 -4.93
CA ALA A 40 -2.38 -9.53 -5.89
C ALA A 40 -1.88 -8.07 -5.82
N LEU A 41 -2.80 -7.11 -5.71
CA LEU A 41 -2.47 -5.70 -5.58
C LEU A 41 -1.77 -5.39 -4.25
N PHE A 42 -2.19 -6.02 -3.15
CA PHE A 42 -1.54 -5.93 -1.85
C PHE A 42 -0.09 -6.44 -1.89
N VAL A 43 0.15 -7.61 -2.49
CA VAL A 43 1.50 -8.16 -2.65
C VAL A 43 2.36 -7.24 -3.52
N ALA A 44 1.82 -6.75 -4.65
CA ALA A 44 2.52 -5.81 -5.51
C ALA A 44 2.88 -4.50 -4.77
N ALA A 45 1.95 -3.96 -3.97
CA ALA A 45 2.17 -2.77 -3.15
C ALA A 45 3.26 -3.00 -2.09
N GLY A 46 3.28 -4.15 -1.41
CA GLY A 46 4.34 -4.49 -0.47
C GLY A 46 5.71 -4.65 -1.13
N LEU A 47 5.76 -5.27 -2.32
CA LEU A 47 7.01 -5.40 -3.08
C LEU A 47 7.53 -4.07 -3.63
N SER A 48 6.65 -3.10 -3.88
CA SER A 48 7.04 -1.77 -4.37
C SER A 48 7.93 -0.99 -3.40
N ASP A 49 7.82 -1.26 -2.09
CA ASP A 49 8.69 -0.68 -1.03
C ASP A 49 10.15 -1.11 -1.13
N ILE A 50 10.38 -2.35 -1.55
CA ILE A 50 11.73 -2.84 -1.76
C ILE A 50 12.33 -2.13 -2.98
N TRP A 51 11.49 -1.86 -3.98
CA TRP A 51 11.91 -1.26 -5.24
C TRP A 51 12.22 0.24 -5.08
N ASP A 52 11.36 1.02 -4.41
CA ASP A 52 11.61 2.45 -4.21
C ASP A 52 12.78 2.71 -3.27
N GLY A 53 12.95 1.91 -2.21
CA GLY A 53 14.12 1.94 -1.33
C GLY A 53 15.42 1.53 -2.03
N TYR A 54 15.35 0.63 -3.02
CA TYR A 54 16.49 0.29 -3.89
C TYR A 54 16.81 1.44 -4.86
N LEU A 55 15.79 2.03 -5.49
CA LEU A 55 15.96 3.16 -6.41
C LEU A 55 16.53 4.39 -5.69
N ALA A 56 16.05 4.70 -4.49
CA ALA A 56 16.53 5.81 -3.68
C ALA A 56 18.03 5.67 -3.36
N ARG A 57 18.47 4.46 -2.99
CA ARG A 57 19.88 4.15 -2.72
C ARG A 57 20.75 4.17 -3.98
N ARG A 58 20.23 3.67 -5.10
CA ARG A 58 20.99 3.59 -6.36
C ARG A 58 21.19 4.95 -7.02
N TYR A 59 20.25 5.88 -6.87
CA TYR A 59 20.31 7.21 -7.47
C TYR A 59 20.72 8.31 -6.47
N ASP A 60 21.09 7.95 -5.24
CA ASP A 60 21.40 8.88 -4.14
C ASP A 60 20.29 9.93 -3.91
N GLN A 61 19.03 9.51 -4.11
CA GLN A 61 17.83 10.34 -4.00
C GLN A 61 17.10 10.12 -2.67
N ILE A 62 17.89 10.01 -1.59
CA ILE A 62 17.36 9.82 -0.25
C ILE A 62 16.87 11.18 0.27
N THR A 63 15.57 11.29 0.56
CA THR A 63 14.96 12.52 1.11
C THR A 63 14.38 12.27 2.50
N ASP A 64 14.41 13.28 3.36
CA ASP A 64 13.83 13.18 4.72
C ASP A 64 12.31 12.97 4.69
N ILE A 65 11.64 13.51 3.66
CA ILE A 65 10.21 13.28 3.42
C ILE A 65 9.95 11.82 3.03
N GLY A 66 10.76 11.24 2.13
CA GLY A 66 10.64 9.82 1.76
C GLY A 66 10.81 8.89 2.96
N LYS A 67 11.83 9.13 3.79
CA LYS A 67 12.06 8.39 5.04
C LYS A 67 10.89 8.46 6.02
N LEU A 68 10.13 9.56 6.01
CA LEU A 68 8.93 9.70 6.84
C LEU A 68 7.70 9.04 6.19
N LEU A 69 7.57 9.14 4.87
CA LEU A 69 6.45 8.58 4.12
C LEU A 69 6.46 7.06 4.10
N ASP A 70 7.62 6.40 4.01
CA ASP A 70 7.69 4.94 3.93
C ASP A 70 7.08 4.25 5.17
N PRO A 71 7.43 4.61 6.43
CA PRO A 71 6.78 4.03 7.61
C PRO A 71 5.29 4.37 7.73
N ILE A 72 4.85 5.50 7.16
CA ILE A 72 3.44 5.89 7.14
C ILE A 72 2.68 5.00 6.16
N ALA A 73 3.20 4.83 4.94
CA ALA A 73 2.63 3.98 3.91
C ALA A 73 2.50 2.53 4.39
N ASP A 74 3.54 2.00 5.04
CA ASP A 74 3.54 0.65 5.60
C ASP A 74 2.48 0.46 6.69
N LYS A 75 2.39 1.38 7.65
CA LYS A 75 1.33 1.34 8.68
C LYS A 75 -0.05 1.42 8.07
N PHE A 76 -0.22 2.20 7.00
CA PHE A 76 -1.50 2.36 6.31
C PHE A 76 -1.90 1.08 5.58
N LEU A 77 -0.97 0.46 4.84
CA LEU A 77 -1.19 -0.80 4.14
C LEU A 77 -1.53 -1.93 5.13
N LEU A 78 -0.82 -1.98 6.25
CA LEU A 78 -1.07 -2.95 7.32
C LEU A 78 -2.43 -2.70 7.96
N PHE A 79 -2.75 -1.47 8.34
CA PHE A 79 -4.04 -1.10 8.94
C PHE A 79 -5.22 -1.49 8.04
N VAL A 80 -5.16 -1.11 6.75
CA VAL A 80 -6.20 -1.46 5.77
C VAL A 80 -6.40 -2.97 5.66
N SER A 81 -5.31 -3.73 5.61
CA SER A 81 -5.35 -5.19 5.48
C SER A 81 -5.97 -5.85 6.71
N PHE A 82 -5.59 -5.41 7.91
CA PHE A 82 -6.15 -5.91 9.17
C PHE A 82 -7.64 -5.57 9.30
N VAL A 83 -8.05 -4.35 8.97
CA VAL A 83 -9.47 -3.94 9.04
C VAL A 83 -10.30 -4.72 8.02
N ALA A 84 -9.82 -4.88 6.78
CA ALA A 84 -10.50 -5.70 5.78
C ALA A 84 -10.67 -7.14 6.26
N PHE A 85 -9.61 -7.74 6.79
CA PHE A 85 -9.65 -9.11 7.31
C PHE A 85 -10.61 -9.25 8.50
N TYR A 86 -10.58 -8.30 9.43
CA TYR A 86 -11.50 -8.25 10.57
C TYR A 86 -12.97 -8.23 10.11
N ILE A 87 -13.30 -7.36 9.15
CA ILE A 87 -14.66 -7.25 8.61
C ILE A 87 -15.07 -8.54 7.89
N ILE A 88 -14.20 -9.12 7.06
CA ILE A 88 -14.48 -10.37 6.34
C ILE A 88 -14.72 -11.52 7.33
N SER A 89 -13.90 -11.61 8.38
CA SER A 89 -14.00 -12.62 9.43
C SER A 89 -15.33 -12.51 10.20
N HIS A 90 -15.77 -11.29 10.55
CA HIS A 90 -17.03 -11.09 11.26
C HIS A 90 -18.27 -11.34 10.38
N ARG A 91 -18.21 -10.99 9.08
CA ARG A 91 -19.30 -11.29 8.12
C ARG A 91 -19.50 -12.78 7.88
N GLY A 92 -18.48 -13.61 8.14
CA GLY A 92 -18.59 -15.06 8.06
C GLY A 92 -19.53 -15.68 9.11
N PHE A 93 -19.85 -14.96 10.19
CA PHE A 93 -20.68 -15.47 11.30
C PHE A 93 -22.18 -15.15 11.18
N GLU A 94 -22.60 -14.27 10.27
CA GLU A 94 -24.02 -13.90 10.08
C GLU A 94 -24.70 -14.69 8.94
N SER A 95 -23.99 -15.65 8.34
CA SER A 95 -24.49 -16.43 7.18
C SER A 95 -25.17 -17.76 7.56
N ASP A 96 -25.24 -18.10 8.85
CA ASP A 96 -25.82 -19.37 9.35
C ASP A 96 -27.15 -19.13 10.10
#